data_AF-A0A7X4RT99-F1
#
_entry.id   AF-A0A7X4RT99-F1
#
_cell.length_a   1.000
_cell.length_b   1.000
_cell.length_c   1.000
_cell.angle_alpha   90.00
_cell.angle_beta   90.00
_cell.angle_gamma   90.00
#
_symmetry.space_group_name_H-M   'P 1'
#
loop_
_entity.id
_entity.type
_entity.pdbx_description
1 polymer ?
#
loop_
_entity_poly.entity_id
_entity_poly.type
_entity_poly.pdbx_seq_one_letter_code
_entity_poly.pdbx_strand_id
1 'polypeptide(L)'
;MSNQRKEREATEQGGPSQKAHQQPKQPITELLGLVARLRDIAAYSQEWGDNTIKLFFLELDMSVIALKRKVIVSVLLLFLMLIFFLSLCILIAVVTFEITSSIILGSVSFVGALAIILIILMFYQHYLNRFVSLKRTREQIKEGIDVFTQKED
;
A
#
# COMPACT_ATOMS: atom_id res chain seq x y z
N MET A 1 -51.04 -56.95 -3.74
CA MET A 1 -49.82 -56.87 -4.57
C MET A 1 -50.25 -56.34 -5.94
N SER A 2 -50.30 -55.02 -6.17
CA SER A 2 -49.23 -54.20 -6.80
C SER A 2 -48.69 -54.86 -8.08
N ASN A 3 -48.67 -54.28 -9.28
CA ASN A 3 -48.76 -52.90 -9.77
C ASN A 3 -48.98 -53.02 -11.30
N GLN A 4 -49.99 -52.34 -11.87
CA GLN A 4 -49.90 -51.11 -12.67
C GLN A 4 -49.59 -51.22 -14.18
N ARG A 5 -50.41 -50.42 -14.90
CA ARG A 5 -50.13 -49.63 -16.11
C ARG A 5 -49.91 -50.36 -17.42
N LYS A 6 -51.01 -50.45 -18.19
CA LYS A 6 -50.97 -50.23 -19.64
C LYS A 6 -52.33 -49.70 -20.10
N GLU A 7 -52.56 -48.41 -19.91
CA GLU A 7 -53.69 -47.70 -20.53
C GLU A 7 -53.27 -47.17 -21.91
N ARG A 8 -54.05 -47.58 -22.92
CA ARG A 8 -54.65 -46.80 -24.04
C ARG A 8 -53.66 -46.08 -24.99
N GLU A 9 -53.55 -46.44 -26.29
CA GLU A 9 -54.50 -46.18 -27.42
C GLU A 9 -55.01 -44.71 -27.40
N ALA A 10 -54.94 -43.86 -28.41
CA ALA A 10 -54.71 -43.89 -29.87
C ALA A 10 -54.05 -42.52 -30.24
N THR A 11 -53.42 -42.29 -31.39
CA THR A 11 -54.05 -42.04 -32.70
C THR A 11 -52.95 -41.88 -33.78
N GLU A 12 -53.09 -42.66 -34.85
CA GLU A 12 -52.84 -42.42 -36.30
C GLU A 12 -51.87 -41.27 -36.72
N GLN A 13 -50.76 -41.55 -37.42
CA GLN A 13 -50.55 -41.83 -38.87
C GLN A 13 -50.69 -40.63 -39.84
N GLY A 14 -49.52 -40.17 -40.35
CA GLY A 14 -49.19 -39.67 -41.73
C GLY A 14 -49.86 -38.37 -42.25
N GLY A 15 -49.21 -37.35 -42.82
CA GLY A 15 -47.88 -36.96 -43.35
C GLY A 15 -48.09 -35.63 -44.15
N PRO A 16 -47.19 -35.06 -44.98
CA PRO A 16 -45.73 -35.20 -45.14
C PRO A 16 -44.95 -33.86 -45.02
N SER A 17 -43.63 -33.97 -44.90
CA SER A 17 -42.59 -33.05 -45.39
C SER A 17 -42.83 -31.52 -45.38
N GLN A 18 -42.22 -30.82 -44.41
CA GLN A 18 -41.63 -29.51 -44.67
C GLN A 18 -40.38 -29.31 -43.80
N LYS A 19 -39.26 -29.86 -44.30
CA LYS A 19 -37.95 -29.28 -44.03
C LYS A 19 -37.95 -27.88 -44.64
N ALA A 20 -38.07 -26.85 -43.83
CA ALA A 20 -37.88 -25.49 -44.29
C ALA A 20 -37.20 -24.64 -43.22
N HIS A 21 -36.01 -24.18 -43.57
CA HIS A 21 -35.30 -23.01 -43.04
C HIS A 21 -34.65 -23.17 -41.66
N GLN A 22 -33.48 -23.83 -41.72
CA GLN A 22 -32.28 -23.23 -41.14
C GLN A 22 -32.21 -21.76 -41.59
N GLN A 23 -32.57 -20.82 -40.72
CA GLN A 23 -32.08 -19.45 -40.79
C GLN A 23 -30.76 -19.40 -40.02
N PRO A 24 -29.60 -19.24 -40.68
CA PRO A 24 -28.40 -18.83 -39.99
C PRO A 24 -28.55 -17.34 -39.64
N LYS A 25 -29.28 -17.01 -38.57
CA LYS A 25 -29.24 -15.67 -37.98
C LYS A 25 -27.93 -15.51 -37.20
N GLN A 26 -26.89 -15.34 -38.02
CA GLN A 26 -25.78 -14.42 -37.87
C GLN A 26 -25.12 -14.40 -36.48
N PRO A 27 -24.10 -15.27 -36.25
CA PRO A 27 -23.10 -15.07 -35.18
C PRO A 27 -22.51 -13.66 -35.17
N ILE A 28 -22.56 -12.97 -36.31
CA ILE A 28 -22.14 -11.57 -36.50
C ILE A 28 -22.96 -10.61 -35.62
N THR A 29 -24.27 -10.83 -35.45
CA THR A 29 -25.14 -9.99 -34.61
C THR A 29 -24.84 -10.14 -33.12
N GLU A 30 -24.50 -11.35 -32.67
CA GLU A 30 -24.06 -11.59 -31.29
C GLU A 30 -22.67 -10.99 -31.05
N LEU A 31 -21.75 -11.13 -32.01
CA LEU A 31 -20.43 -10.48 -31.98
C LEU A 31 -20.53 -8.95 -31.90
N LEU A 32 -21.40 -8.32 -32.70
CA LEU A 32 -21.68 -6.89 -32.59
C LEU A 32 -22.25 -6.52 -31.21
N GLY A 33 -23.12 -7.37 -30.66
CA GLY A 33 -23.66 -7.19 -29.31
C GLY A 33 -22.62 -7.30 -28.19
N LEU A 34 -21.64 -8.21 -28.32
CA LEU A 34 -20.51 -8.32 -27.39
C LEU A 34 -19.55 -7.12 -27.51
N VAL A 35 -19.28 -6.64 -28.73
CA VAL A 35 -18.42 -5.47 -28.96
C VAL A 35 -19.04 -4.20 -28.38
N ALA A 36 -20.37 -4.02 -28.51
CA ALA A 36 -21.06 -2.90 -27.89
C ALA A 36 -20.93 -2.91 -26.35
N ARG A 37 -21.10 -4.08 -25.72
CA ARG A 37 -20.94 -4.23 -24.26
C ARG A 37 -19.51 -4.01 -23.79
N LEU A 38 -18.51 -4.47 -24.55
CA LEU A 38 -17.10 -4.21 -24.26
C LEU A 38 -16.77 -2.72 -24.35
N ARG A 39 -17.36 -2.02 -25.33
CA ARG A 39 -17.19 -0.58 -25.49
C ARG A 39 -17.86 0.20 -24.35
N ASP A 40 -19.02 -0.25 -23.86
CA ASP A 40 -19.69 0.35 -22.71
C ASP A 40 -18.92 0.10 -21.40
N ILE A 41 -18.37 -1.11 -21.22
CA ILE A 41 -17.50 -1.45 -20.08
C ILE A 41 -16.19 -0.65 -20.14
N ALA A 42 -15.62 -0.45 -21.33
CA ALA A 42 -14.42 0.37 -21.52
C ALA A 42 -14.69 1.86 -21.25
N ALA A 43 -15.86 2.38 -21.67
CA ALA A 43 -16.26 3.76 -21.35
C ALA A 43 -16.47 3.94 -19.83
N TYR A 44 -17.11 2.96 -19.19
CA TYR A 44 -17.35 2.96 -17.74
C TYR A 44 -16.06 2.81 -16.94
N SER A 45 -15.09 2.01 -17.41
CA SER A 45 -13.77 1.88 -16.77
C SER A 45 -12.91 3.12 -16.90
N GLN A 46 -13.06 3.88 -17.99
CA GLN A 46 -12.40 5.16 -18.19
C GLN A 46 -12.97 6.24 -17.28
N GLU A 47 -14.29 6.28 -17.10
CA GLU A 47 -14.98 7.20 -16.18
C GLU A 47 -14.71 6.85 -14.69
N TRP A 48 -14.65 5.55 -14.36
CA TRP A 48 -14.19 5.08 -13.05
C TRP A 48 -12.72 5.39 -12.80
N GLY A 49 -11.86 5.17 -13.78
CA GLY A 49 -10.43 5.50 -13.70
C GLY A 49 -10.23 6.98 -13.43
N ASP A 50 -10.94 7.85 -14.14
CA ASP A 50 -10.80 9.29 -14.00
C ASP A 50 -11.27 9.81 -12.63
N ASN A 51 -12.35 9.24 -12.08
CA ASN A 51 -12.82 9.54 -10.72
C ASN A 51 -11.91 8.96 -9.62
N THR A 52 -11.41 7.74 -9.79
CA THR A 52 -10.49 7.11 -8.83
C THR A 52 -9.15 7.81 -8.80
N ILE A 53 -8.62 8.24 -9.96
CA ILE A 53 -7.39 9.01 -10.06
C ILE A 53 -7.55 10.38 -9.38
N LYS A 54 -8.69 11.06 -9.58
CA LYS A 54 -8.98 12.32 -8.88
C LYS A 54 -9.05 12.15 -7.37
N LEU A 55 -9.71 11.10 -6.87
CA LEU A 55 -9.73 10.78 -5.45
C LEU A 55 -8.33 10.48 -4.90
N PHE A 56 -7.52 9.73 -5.65
CA PHE A 56 -6.15 9.41 -5.27
C PHE A 56 -5.28 10.67 -5.17
N PHE A 57 -5.33 11.57 -6.15
CA PHE A 57 -4.60 12.85 -6.07
C PHE A 57 -5.06 13.70 -4.89
N LEU A 58 -6.35 13.71 -4.57
CA LEU A 58 -6.90 14.43 -3.43
C LEU A 58 -6.42 13.85 -2.09
N GLU A 59 -6.40 12.52 -1.97
CA GLU A 59 -5.85 11.83 -0.80
C GLU A 59 -4.33 12.04 -0.68
N LEU A 60 -3.62 12.10 -1.82
CA LEU A 60 -2.19 12.35 -1.88
C LEU A 60 -1.86 13.79 -1.47
N ASP A 61 -2.60 14.79 -1.94
CA ASP A 61 -2.44 16.20 -1.53
C ASP A 61 -2.71 16.37 -0.02
N MET A 62 -3.78 15.76 0.49
CA MET A 62 -4.07 15.79 1.92
C MET A 62 -2.99 15.06 2.75
N SER A 63 -2.46 13.95 2.22
CA SER A 63 -1.34 13.22 2.81
C SER A 63 -0.06 14.05 2.81
N VAL A 64 0.21 14.81 1.75
CA VAL A 64 1.39 15.70 1.64
C VAL A 64 1.27 16.87 2.63
N ILE A 65 0.08 17.47 2.79
CA ILE A 65 -0.15 18.51 3.79
C ILE A 65 0.06 17.96 5.21
N ALA A 66 -0.49 16.77 5.50
CA ALA A 66 -0.29 16.09 6.78
C ALA A 66 1.20 15.76 7.01
N LEU A 67 1.91 15.32 5.97
CA LEU A 67 3.35 15.03 6.03
C LEU A 67 4.17 16.30 6.27
N LYS A 68 3.87 17.41 5.59
CA LYS A 68 4.53 18.72 5.82
C LYS A 68 4.38 19.14 7.28
N ARG A 69 3.17 19.06 7.84
CA ARG A 69 2.92 19.40 9.25
C ARG A 69 3.67 18.47 10.20
N LYS A 70 3.69 17.16 9.91
CA LYS A 70 4.45 16.16 10.68
C LYS A 70 5.96 16.43 10.64
N VAL A 71 6.50 16.80 9.48
CA VAL A 71 7.93 17.14 9.32
C VAL A 71 8.27 18.38 10.13
N ILE A 72 7.46 19.45 10.07
CA ILE A 72 7.71 20.68 10.86
C ILE A 72 7.74 20.37 12.36
N VAL A 73 6.75 19.63 12.87
CA VAL A 73 6.70 19.23 14.28
C VAL A 73 7.89 18.32 14.63
N SER A 74 8.26 17.39 13.76
CA SER A 74 9.38 16.49 13.97
C SER A 74 10.71 17.24 14.04
N VAL A 75 10.93 18.24 13.18
CA VAL A 75 12.13 19.08 13.21
C VAL A 75 12.18 19.88 14.50
N LEU A 76 11.06 20.50 14.91
CA LEU A 76 10.98 21.24 16.16
C LEU A 76 11.26 20.34 17.38
N LEU A 77 10.72 19.11 17.38
CA LEU A 77 10.94 18.13 18.43
C LEU A 77 12.39 17.67 18.47
N LEU A 78 13.05 17.52 17.32
CA LEU A 78 14.48 17.18 17.24
C LEU A 78 15.34 18.26 17.90
N PHE A 79 15.08 19.54 17.61
CA PHE A 79 15.78 20.65 18.26
C PHE A 79 15.51 20.68 19.77
N LEU A 80 14.25 20.52 20.17
CA LEU A 80 13.85 20.53 21.58
C LEU A 80 14.52 19.37 22.34
N MET A 81 14.59 18.20 21.73
CA MET A 81 15.23 17.01 22.29
C MET A 81 16.74 17.20 22.45
N LEU A 82 17.41 17.85 21.48
CA LEU A 82 18.83 18.20 21.59
C LEU A 82 19.09 19.14 22.78
N ILE A 83 18.29 20.20 22.93
CA ILE A 83 18.40 21.14 24.06
C ILE A 83 18.11 20.43 25.39
N PHE A 84 17.09 19.56 25.41
CA PHE A 84 16.72 18.80 26.59
C PHE A 84 17.86 17.90 27.09
N PHE A 85 18.52 17.16 26.19
CA PHE A 85 19.66 16.33 26.56
C PHE A 85 20.85 17.15 27.06
N LEU A 86 21.16 18.27 26.42
CA LEU A 86 22.21 19.18 26.90
C LEU A 86 21.90 19.71 28.30
N SER A 87 20.65 20.13 28.54
CA SER A 87 20.19 20.58 29.86
C SER A 87 20.35 19.50 30.92
N LEU A 88 19.97 18.25 30.61
CA LEU A 88 20.09 17.12 31.51
C LEU A 88 21.56 16.81 31.84
N CYS A 89 22.47 16.87 30.86
CA CYS A 89 23.90 16.74 31.10
C CYS A 89 24.44 17.85 32.00
N ILE A 90 24.04 19.11 31.77
CA ILE A 90 24.44 20.24 32.61
C ILE A 90 23.94 20.03 34.04
N LEU A 91 22.71 19.56 34.22
CA LEU A 91 22.15 19.27 35.54
C LEU A 91 22.97 18.20 36.28
N ILE A 92 23.35 17.11 35.60
CA ILE A 92 24.23 16.08 36.19
C ILE A 92 25.57 16.68 36.60
N ALA A 93 26.16 17.53 35.76
CA ALA A 93 27.42 18.20 36.03
C ALA A 93 27.34 19.09 37.27
N VAL A 94 26.28 19.91 37.36
CA VAL A 94 26.02 20.81 38.50
C VAL A 94 25.80 20.01 39.78
N VAL A 95 24.98 18.97 39.76
CA VAL A 95 24.75 18.11 40.94
C VAL A 95 26.06 17.45 41.39
N THR A 96 26.89 16.99 40.45
CA THR A 96 28.20 16.40 40.78
C THR A 96 29.13 17.43 41.40
N PHE A 97 29.13 18.66 40.87
CA PHE A 97 29.91 19.77 41.39
C PHE A 97 29.50 20.15 42.81
N GLU A 98 28.20 20.30 43.08
CA GLU A 98 27.69 20.63 44.43
C GLU A 98 28.10 19.59 45.47
N ILE A 99 28.07 18.30 45.12
CA ILE A 99 28.43 17.22 46.06
C ILE A 99 29.94 17.14 46.29
N THR A 100 30.74 17.30 45.23
CA THR A 100 32.20 17.07 45.29
C THR A 100 32.97 18.35 45.58
N SER A 101 32.37 19.52 45.37
CA SER A 101 33.04 20.83 45.31
C SER A 101 34.23 20.87 44.34
N SER A 102 34.22 20.01 43.31
CA SER A 102 35.31 19.85 42.35
C SER A 102 34.81 20.06 40.93
N ILE A 103 35.34 21.10 40.28
CA ILE A 103 35.02 21.43 38.89
C ILE A 103 35.49 20.35 37.91
N ILE A 104 36.58 19.64 38.26
CA ILE A 104 37.12 18.55 37.45
C ILE A 104 36.11 17.40 37.42
N LEU A 105 35.59 16.98 38.58
CA LEU A 105 34.61 15.89 38.63
C LEU A 105 33.29 16.26 37.94
N GLY A 106 32.81 17.50 38.08
CA GLY A 106 31.62 17.97 37.35
C GLY A 106 31.81 17.96 35.83
N SER A 107 33.00 18.35 35.35
CA SER A 107 33.31 18.32 33.92
C SER A 107 33.41 16.88 33.38
N VAL A 108 34.01 15.97 34.15
CA VAL A 108 34.10 14.55 33.78
C VAL A 108 32.70 13.90 33.75
N SER A 109 31.82 14.22 34.69
CA SER A 109 30.46 13.67 34.70
C SER A 109 29.61 14.23 33.56
N PHE A 110 29.78 15.50 33.17
CA PHE A 110 29.18 16.07 31.96
C PHE A 110 29.56 15.29 30.70
N VAL A 111 30.86 15.13 30.47
CA VAL A 111 31.40 14.43 29.29
C VAL A 111 30.99 12.95 29.32
N GLY A 112 31.02 12.31 30.49
CA GLY A 112 30.55 10.93 30.66
C GLY A 112 29.07 10.77 30.32
N ALA A 113 28.20 11.68 30.77
CA ALA A 113 26.78 11.65 30.45
C ALA A 113 26.54 11.82 28.94
N LEU A 114 27.26 12.73 28.27
CA LEU A 114 27.19 12.89 26.82
C LEU A 114 27.62 11.63 26.07
N ALA A 115 28.70 10.99 26.51
CA ALA A 115 29.18 9.74 25.91
C ALA A 115 28.13 8.62 26.02
N ILE A 116 27.46 8.49 27.18
CA ILE A 116 26.37 7.51 27.36
C ILE A 116 25.21 7.80 26.41
N ILE A 117 24.78 9.05 26.30
CA ILE A 117 23.69 9.44 25.37
C ILE A 117 24.07 9.11 23.93
N LEU A 118 25.31 9.41 23.52
CA LEU A 118 25.81 9.08 22.18
C LEU A 118 25.79 7.57 21.91
N ILE A 119 26.21 6.74 22.86
CA ILE A 119 26.19 5.28 22.72
C ILE A 119 24.74 4.78 22.57
N ILE A 120 23.81 5.28 23.39
CA ILE A 120 22.38 4.94 23.29
C ILE A 120 21.85 5.33 21.92
N LEU A 121 22.17 6.53 21.43
CA LEU A 121 21.75 7.00 20.11
C LEU A 121 22.32 6.13 18.98
N MET A 122 23.59 5.75 19.06
CA MET A 122 24.25 4.90 18.07
C MET A 122 23.60 3.51 18.01
N PHE A 123 23.30 2.93 19.18
CA PHE A 123 22.58 1.65 19.25
C PHE A 123 21.17 1.75 18.69
N TYR A 124 20.47 2.84 19.01
CA TYR A 124 19.11 3.09 18.50
C TYR A 124 19.10 3.31 16.98
N GLN A 125 20.08 4.03 16.43
CA GLN A 125 20.25 4.17 14.98
C GLN A 125 20.55 2.84 14.30
N HIS A 126 21.41 2.00 14.89
CA HIS A 126 21.68 0.66 14.38
C HIS A 126 20.42 -0.22 14.37
N TYR A 127 19.62 -0.15 15.45
CA TYR A 127 18.34 -0.82 15.56
C TYR A 127 17.36 -0.32 14.48
N LEU A 128 17.18 0.98 14.32
CA LEU A 128 16.30 1.57 13.30
C LEU A 128 16.73 1.22 11.87
N ASN A 129 18.02 1.25 11.57
CA ASN A 129 18.54 0.86 10.26
C ASN A 129 18.19 -0.59 9.90
N ARG A 130 18.04 -1.47 10.89
CA ARG A 130 17.57 -2.84 10.67
C ARG A 130 16.14 -2.90 10.14
N PHE A 131 15.27 -1.97 10.55
CA PHE A 131 13.88 -1.87 10.06
C PHE A 131 13.76 -1.03 8.78
N VAL A 132 14.62 -0.03 8.60
CA VAL A 132 14.67 0.82 7.38
C VAL A 132 15.38 0.11 6.23
N SER A 133 15.98 -1.06 6.46
CA SER A 133 16.34 -2.02 5.41
C SER A 133 15.07 -2.57 4.76
N LEU A 134 14.44 -1.72 3.96
CA LEU A 134 13.47 -1.99 2.89
C LEU A 134 14.10 -2.91 1.81
N LYS A 135 14.87 -3.93 2.21
CA LYS A 135 15.47 -4.91 1.30
C LYS A 135 14.40 -5.54 0.44
N ARG A 136 13.30 -5.98 1.06
CA ARG A 136 12.14 -6.52 0.35
C ARG A 136 11.45 -5.51 -0.56
N THR A 137 11.29 -4.25 -0.14
CA THR A 137 10.65 -3.23 -0.99
C THR A 137 11.56 -2.79 -2.14
N ARG A 138 12.88 -2.73 -1.93
CA ARG A 138 13.87 -2.50 -3.00
C ARG A 138 13.94 -3.68 -3.96
N GLU A 139 13.86 -4.91 -3.46
CA GLU A 139 13.76 -6.13 -4.27
C GLU A 139 12.49 -6.12 -5.11
N GLN A 140 11.33 -5.79 -4.53
CA GLN A 140 10.07 -5.66 -5.28
C GLN A 140 10.08 -4.53 -6.32
N ILE A 141 10.70 -3.38 -6.03
CA ILE A 141 10.86 -2.30 -7.01
C ILE A 141 11.82 -2.74 -8.13
N LYS A 142 12.89 -3.46 -7.79
CA LYS A 142 13.84 -3.99 -8.77
C LYS A 142 13.19 -5.04 -9.67
N GLU A 143 12.45 -5.99 -9.10
CA GLU A 143 11.69 -7.00 -9.84
C GLU A 143 10.62 -6.35 -10.72
N GLY A 144 9.92 -5.32 -10.22
CA GLY A 144 8.96 -4.55 -11.00
C GLY A 144 9.61 -3.87 -12.21
N ILE A 145 10.74 -3.19 -12.02
CA ILE A 145 11.48 -2.53 -13.10
C ILE A 145 11.99 -3.55 -14.13
N ASP A 146 12.53 -4.69 -13.67
CA ASP A 146 13.08 -5.74 -14.53
C ASP A 146 12.01 -6.32 -15.48
N VAL A 147 10.78 -6.53 -14.97
CA VAL A 147 9.63 -6.98 -15.77
C VAL A 147 9.19 -5.95 -16.81
N PHE A 148 9.34 -4.65 -16.54
CA PHE A 148 9.04 -3.60 -17.53
C PHE A 148 10.10 -3.55 -18.63
N THR A 149 11.39 -3.67 -18.29
CA THR A 149 12.48 -3.65 -19.28
C THR A 149 12.54 -4.90 -20.15
N GLN A 150 12.12 -6.06 -19.65
CA GLN A 150 12.14 -7.31 -20.44
C GLN A 150 10.98 -7.43 -21.44
N LYS A 151 10.01 -6.51 -21.41
CA LYS A 151 8.84 -6.52 -22.30
C LYS A 151 9.01 -5.64 -23.55
N GLU A 152 10.16 -4.99 -23.68
CA GLU A 152 10.50 -4.08 -24.79
C GLU A 152 11.48 -4.68 -25.83
N ASP A 153 11.90 -5.94 -25.63
CA ASP A 153 12.62 -6.76 -26.63
C ASP A 153 11.70 -7.82 -27.26
#